data_AF-A0A0Q9KW38-F1
#
_entry.id   AF-A0A0Q9KW38-F1
#
_cell.length_a   1.000
_cell.length_b   1.000
_cell.length_c   1.000
_cell.angle_alpha   90.00
_cell.angle_beta   90.00
_cell.angle_gamma   90.00
#
_symmetry.space_group_name_H-M   'P 1'
#
loop_
_entity.id
_entity.type
_entity.pdbx_description
1 polymer ?
#
loop_
_entity_poly.entity_id
_entity_poly.type
_entity_poly.pdbx_seq_one_letter_code
_entity_poly.pdbx_strand_id
1 'polypeptide(L)'
;MVSTFTGELTREQRAWLGVLHAGPPAIVGGYSSLEFQGLKNWPRDDLTILVDDEEHLEPLEGINWFRTRRPLDVWHAKNHTLPMARVEPAALLQAAYEPGWRTSQGLLAAVVQQRLTTPAALRQQLERMKPLRRAPRFRVLLTEFEGGAQSLAEVDVTRMCVDYGLPLPTRQKRRKDRSGKWRYTDCEWELPDGRVLVMEVDGAFHMDVEHWEDDIQRQRGLTTPGRVVVRCTSREVRDEPFQLAADLRALGLGALCA
;
A
#
# COMPACT_ATOMS: atom_id res chain seq x y z
N MET A 1 -26.68 10.44 -28.40
CA MET A 1 -25.35 10.54 -29.02
C MET A 1 -25.20 9.41 -30.02
N VAL A 2 -24.82 9.68 -31.26
CA VAL A 2 -24.66 8.64 -32.31
C VAL A 2 -23.18 8.50 -32.60
N SER A 3 -22.61 7.32 -32.33
CA SER A 3 -21.26 6.95 -32.79
C SER A 3 -21.38 6.34 -34.18
N THR A 4 -20.63 6.86 -35.16
CA THR A 4 -20.61 6.35 -36.54
C THR A 4 -19.41 5.43 -36.81
N PHE A 5 -18.81 4.88 -35.75
CA PHE A 5 -17.66 3.98 -35.86
C PHE A 5 -18.12 2.52 -36.02
N THR A 6 -17.57 1.81 -37.02
CA THR A 6 -17.98 0.44 -37.40
C THR A 6 -17.03 -0.66 -36.89
N GLY A 7 -16.14 -0.36 -35.94
CA GLY A 7 -15.25 -1.34 -35.29
C GLY A 7 -15.44 -1.39 -33.77
N GLU A 8 -14.71 -2.29 -33.09
CA GLU A 8 -14.66 -2.27 -31.61
C GLU A 8 -14.06 -0.94 -31.13
N LEU A 9 -14.80 -0.24 -30.26
CA LEU A 9 -14.33 1.01 -29.68
C LEU A 9 -13.05 0.79 -28.89
N THR A 10 -12.06 1.65 -29.07
CA THR A 10 -10.87 1.66 -28.22
C THR A 10 -11.25 1.98 -26.77
N ARG A 11 -10.36 1.63 -25.83
CA ARG A 11 -10.60 1.89 -24.40
C ARG A 11 -10.81 3.37 -24.10
N GLU A 12 -10.05 4.25 -24.76
CA GLU A 12 -10.24 5.71 -24.66
C GLU A 12 -11.56 6.18 -25.28
N GLN A 13 -11.98 5.63 -26.42
CA GLN A 13 -13.27 5.94 -27.03
C GLN A 13 -14.45 5.50 -26.16
N ARG A 14 -14.35 4.34 -25.49
CA ARG A 14 -15.35 3.90 -24.51
C ARG A 14 -15.40 4.82 -23.28
N ALA A 15 -14.27 5.34 -22.83
CA ALA A 15 -14.24 6.32 -21.74
C ALA A 15 -14.92 7.63 -22.15
N TRP A 16 -14.65 8.12 -23.37
CA TRP A 16 -15.37 9.26 -23.94
C TRP A 16 -16.88 9.00 -24.05
N LEU A 17 -17.29 7.82 -24.51
CA LEU A 17 -18.70 7.43 -24.56
C LEU A 17 -19.36 7.55 -23.17
N GLY A 18 -18.70 7.02 -22.13
CA GLY A 18 -19.21 7.09 -20.75
C GLY A 18 -19.34 8.53 -20.24
N VAL A 19 -18.28 9.34 -20.37
CA VAL A 19 -18.29 10.75 -19.91
C VAL A 19 -19.34 11.57 -20.65
N LEU A 20 -19.43 11.41 -21.98
CA LEU A 20 -20.36 12.16 -22.79
C LEU A 20 -21.81 11.70 -22.62
N HIS A 21 -22.03 10.43 -22.31
CA HIS A 21 -23.35 9.89 -21.99
C HIS A 21 -23.87 10.43 -20.65
N ALA A 22 -23.01 10.49 -19.62
CA ALA A 22 -23.37 11.06 -18.33
C ALA A 22 -23.55 12.59 -18.40
N GLY A 23 -22.67 13.27 -19.14
CA GLY A 23 -22.64 14.74 -19.20
C GLY A 23 -21.85 15.37 -18.04
N PRO A 24 -21.54 16.67 -18.09
CA PRO A 24 -20.82 17.34 -17.00
C PRO A 24 -21.63 17.33 -15.69
N PRO A 25 -20.98 17.11 -14.52
CA PRO A 25 -19.54 17.16 -14.28
C PRO A 25 -18.86 15.77 -14.31
N ALA A 26 -19.41 14.78 -15.03
CA ALA A 26 -18.86 13.43 -15.05
C ALA A 26 -17.40 13.38 -15.52
N ILE A 27 -16.62 12.54 -14.85
CA ILE A 27 -15.20 12.34 -15.16
C ILE A 27 -14.83 10.86 -15.00
N VAL A 28 -13.85 10.40 -15.77
CA VAL A 28 -13.25 9.08 -15.57
C VAL A 28 -12.60 9.02 -14.19
N GLY A 29 -12.85 7.94 -13.45
CA GLY A 29 -12.34 7.76 -12.09
C GLY A 29 -11.73 6.39 -11.85
N GLY A 30 -11.49 6.11 -10.57
CA GLY A 30 -11.04 4.80 -10.10
C GLY A 30 -9.77 4.31 -10.80
N TYR A 31 -9.71 3.00 -11.02
CA TYR A 31 -8.61 2.36 -11.76
C TYR A 31 -8.46 2.90 -13.19
N SER A 32 -9.56 3.21 -13.87
CA SER A 32 -9.53 3.68 -15.26
C SER A 32 -8.77 5.00 -15.37
N SER A 33 -9.01 5.95 -14.46
CA SER A 33 -8.25 7.20 -14.46
C SER A 33 -6.77 6.99 -14.17
N LEU A 34 -6.45 6.06 -13.26
CA LEU A 34 -5.06 5.75 -12.91
C LEU A 34 -4.34 5.06 -14.07
N GLU A 35 -5.02 4.16 -14.78
CA GLU A 35 -4.51 3.46 -15.97
C GLU A 35 -4.13 4.45 -17.07
N PHE A 36 -5.03 5.37 -17.43
CA PHE A 36 -4.75 6.42 -18.42
C PHE A 36 -3.63 7.37 -17.98
N GLN A 37 -3.38 7.48 -16.67
CA GLN A 37 -2.28 8.24 -16.09
C GLN A 37 -1.00 7.40 -15.91
N GLY A 38 -0.99 6.15 -16.37
CA GLY A 38 0.21 5.31 -16.46
C GLY A 38 0.34 4.22 -15.39
N LEU A 39 -0.70 3.93 -14.61
CA LEU A 39 -0.71 2.76 -13.70
C LEU A 39 -0.67 1.46 -14.51
N LYS A 40 0.37 0.65 -14.28
CA LYS A 40 0.60 -0.63 -14.96
C LYS A 40 0.32 -1.81 -14.04
N ASN A 41 -0.02 -2.96 -14.62
CA ASN A 41 -0.27 -4.23 -13.92
C ASN A 41 -1.48 -4.23 -12.96
N TRP A 42 -2.44 -3.32 -13.18
CA TRP A 42 -3.72 -3.26 -12.47
C TRP A 42 -4.91 -3.25 -13.45
N PRO A 43 -5.04 -4.23 -14.36
CA PRO A 43 -6.08 -4.22 -15.38
C PRO A 43 -7.47 -4.35 -14.77
N ARG A 44 -8.43 -3.63 -15.33
CA ARG A 44 -9.87 -3.79 -15.07
C ARG A 44 -10.58 -3.80 -16.40
N ASP A 45 -11.52 -4.70 -16.61
CA ASP A 45 -12.24 -4.76 -17.88
C ASP A 45 -13.13 -3.52 -18.04
N ASP A 46 -13.90 -3.22 -16.99
CA ASP A 46 -14.82 -2.09 -16.94
C ASP A 46 -14.13 -0.74 -16.73
N LEU A 47 -14.73 0.30 -17.33
CA LEU A 47 -14.36 1.69 -17.11
C LEU A 47 -15.21 2.31 -16.01
N THR A 48 -14.57 2.95 -15.04
CA THR A 48 -15.28 3.67 -13.98
C THR A 48 -15.45 5.13 -14.34
N ILE A 49 -16.70 5.59 -14.35
CA ILE A 49 -17.07 7.00 -14.52
C ILE A 49 -17.66 7.50 -13.21
N LEU A 50 -17.07 8.56 -12.65
CA LEU A 50 -17.61 9.26 -11.49
C LEU A 50 -18.72 10.19 -11.97
N VAL A 51 -19.87 10.11 -11.30
CA VAL A 51 -21.06 10.91 -11.58
C VAL A 51 -21.63 11.46 -10.29
N ASP A 52 -22.43 12.52 -10.39
CA ASP A 52 -23.13 13.05 -9.20
C ASP A 52 -24.19 12.04 -8.71
N ASP A 53 -24.49 12.08 -7.41
CA ASP A 53 -25.37 11.13 -6.71
C ASP A 53 -26.82 11.20 -7.24
N GLU A 54 -27.21 12.33 -7.82
CA GLU A 54 -28.58 12.60 -8.30
C GLU A 54 -28.84 12.02 -9.71
N GLU A 55 -27.80 11.57 -10.42
CA GLU A 55 -27.93 11.13 -11.82
C GLU A 55 -28.49 9.69 -11.97
N HIS A 56 -29.55 9.58 -12.77
CA HIS A 56 -30.15 8.31 -13.19
C HIS A 56 -29.75 8.04 -14.63
N LEU A 57 -28.66 7.29 -14.80
CA LEU A 57 -28.09 6.95 -16.10
C LEU A 57 -28.55 5.56 -16.53
N GLU A 58 -28.85 5.44 -17.81
CA GLU A 58 -29.08 4.14 -18.43
C GLU A 58 -27.78 3.32 -18.37
N PRO A 59 -27.86 2.01 -18.10
CA PRO A 59 -26.69 1.15 -18.12
C PRO A 59 -25.99 1.19 -19.49
N LEU A 60 -24.67 1.27 -19.46
CA LEU A 60 -23.82 1.09 -20.65
C LEU A 60 -22.88 -0.08 -20.39
N GLU A 61 -22.79 -0.99 -21.37
CA GLU A 61 -21.92 -2.16 -21.27
C GLU A 61 -20.46 -1.75 -21.08
N GLY A 62 -19.78 -2.38 -20.12
CA GLY A 62 -18.39 -2.09 -19.77
C GLY A 62 -18.18 -0.74 -19.05
N ILE A 63 -19.25 -0.04 -18.67
CA ILE A 63 -19.19 1.20 -17.86
C ILE A 63 -19.75 0.93 -16.47
N ASN A 64 -18.93 1.19 -15.46
CA ASN A 64 -19.31 1.21 -14.06
C ASN A 64 -19.56 2.67 -13.61
N TRP A 65 -20.81 3.00 -13.32
CA TRP A 65 -21.22 4.29 -12.78
C TRP A 65 -20.94 4.38 -11.28
N PHE A 66 -19.98 5.19 -10.87
CA PHE A 66 -19.67 5.42 -9.46
C PHE A 66 -20.26 6.76 -9.00
N ARG A 67 -21.36 6.68 -8.27
CA ARG A 67 -22.05 7.85 -7.71
C ARG A 67 -21.33 8.43 -6.52
N THR A 68 -21.17 9.75 -6.50
CA THR A 68 -20.44 10.42 -5.42
C THR A 68 -20.78 11.90 -5.32
N ARG A 69 -20.96 12.42 -4.10
CA ARG A 69 -21.18 13.85 -3.81
C ARG A 69 -19.87 14.66 -3.72
N ARG A 70 -18.84 14.23 -4.46
CA ARG A 70 -17.51 14.86 -4.41
C ARG A 70 -17.45 15.96 -5.46
N PRO A 71 -16.66 17.03 -5.24
CA PRO A 71 -16.51 18.10 -6.22
C PRO A 71 -15.68 17.61 -7.41
N LEU A 72 -16.33 16.97 -8.38
CA LEU A 72 -15.69 16.35 -9.54
C LEU A 72 -14.99 17.39 -10.44
N ASP A 73 -15.56 18.58 -10.53
CA ASP A 73 -14.98 19.75 -11.20
C ASP A 73 -13.58 20.13 -10.69
N VAL A 74 -13.36 20.05 -9.37
CA VAL A 74 -12.06 20.35 -8.72
C VAL A 74 -11.10 19.15 -8.80
N TRP A 75 -11.62 17.96 -9.09
CA TRP A 75 -10.82 16.74 -9.21
C TRP A 75 -10.24 16.55 -10.61
N HIS A 76 -10.68 17.34 -11.58
CA HIS A 76 -10.27 17.25 -12.97
C HIS A 76 -8.74 17.40 -13.17
N ALA A 77 -8.15 16.47 -13.92
CA ALA A 77 -6.77 16.52 -14.37
C ALA A 77 -6.65 17.48 -15.56
N LYS A 78 -6.04 18.65 -15.34
CA LYS A 78 -5.98 19.72 -16.35
C LYS A 78 -5.12 19.42 -17.58
N ASN A 79 -4.31 18.36 -17.55
CA ASN A 79 -3.36 18.02 -18.61
C ASN A 79 -3.91 16.96 -19.59
N HIS A 80 -5.19 16.60 -19.47
CA HIS A 80 -5.84 15.60 -20.33
C HIS A 80 -7.06 16.22 -21.03
N THR A 81 -7.28 15.81 -22.28
CA THR A 81 -8.47 16.18 -23.05
C THR A 81 -9.70 15.40 -22.59
N LEU A 82 -9.53 14.11 -22.29
CA LEU A 82 -10.54 13.25 -21.68
C LEU A 82 -10.78 13.69 -20.23
N PRO A 83 -12.04 14.05 -19.84
CA PRO A 83 -12.31 14.46 -18.48
C PRO A 83 -12.08 13.34 -17.48
N MET A 84 -11.11 13.53 -16.59
CA MET A 84 -10.70 12.48 -15.65
C MET A 84 -10.17 13.03 -14.33
N ALA A 85 -10.28 12.22 -13.27
CA ALA A 85 -9.81 12.58 -11.95
C ALA A 85 -8.28 12.53 -11.85
N ARG A 86 -7.67 13.49 -11.15
CA ARG A 86 -6.24 13.43 -10.76
C ARG A 86 -5.92 12.14 -10.00
N VAL A 87 -4.66 11.72 -10.05
CA VAL A 87 -4.16 10.49 -9.40
C VAL A 87 -4.60 10.38 -7.94
N GLU A 88 -4.42 11.42 -7.12
CA GLU A 88 -4.67 11.33 -5.68
C GLU A 88 -6.15 11.07 -5.32
N PRO A 89 -7.13 11.87 -5.79
CA PRO A 89 -8.53 11.59 -5.51
C PRO A 89 -9.00 10.27 -6.11
N ALA A 90 -8.54 9.90 -7.32
CA ALA A 90 -8.88 8.64 -7.96
C ALA A 90 -8.42 7.43 -7.13
N ALA A 91 -7.14 7.43 -6.71
CA ALA A 91 -6.55 6.36 -5.91
C ALA A 91 -7.20 6.26 -4.52
N LEU A 92 -7.39 7.38 -3.83
CA LEU A 92 -7.97 7.38 -2.48
C LEU A 92 -9.43 6.94 -2.48
N LEU A 93 -10.24 7.43 -3.43
CA LEU A 93 -11.64 7.03 -3.53
C LEU A 93 -11.75 5.55 -3.90
N GLN A 94 -10.98 5.07 -4.88
CA GLN A 94 -10.96 3.66 -5.25
C GLN A 94 -10.51 2.77 -4.09
N ALA A 95 -9.40 3.11 -3.43
CA ALA A 95 -8.90 2.35 -2.29
C ALA A 95 -9.90 2.35 -1.13
N ALA A 96 -10.60 3.45 -0.90
CA ALA A 96 -11.69 3.52 0.08
C ALA A 96 -12.79 2.52 -0.29
N TYR A 97 -13.13 2.45 -1.58
CA TYR A 97 -13.96 1.52 -2.36
C TYR A 97 -13.72 0.02 -2.21
N GLU A 98 -12.45 -0.36 -2.22
CA GLU A 98 -12.02 -1.75 -2.39
C GLU A 98 -12.61 -2.69 -1.32
N PRO A 99 -13.18 -3.85 -1.71
CA PRO A 99 -13.67 -4.83 -0.74
C PRO A 99 -12.57 -5.27 0.23
N GLY A 100 -11.38 -5.60 -0.31
CA GLY A 100 -10.24 -6.09 0.44
C GLY A 100 -9.31 -4.97 0.92
N TRP A 101 -8.90 -5.02 2.19
CA TRP A 101 -7.86 -4.12 2.71
C TRP A 101 -6.51 -4.32 2.00
N ARG A 102 -6.14 -5.56 1.67
CA ARG A 102 -4.89 -5.84 0.95
C ARG A 102 -4.84 -5.19 -0.43
N THR A 103 -5.94 -5.24 -1.19
CA THR A 103 -6.06 -4.58 -2.50
C THR A 103 -6.04 -3.05 -2.35
N SER A 104 -6.70 -2.52 -1.32
CA SER A 104 -6.70 -1.11 -0.96
C SER A 104 -5.28 -0.59 -0.69
N GLN A 105 -4.51 -1.29 0.15
CA GLN A 105 -3.12 -0.98 0.45
C GLN A 105 -2.23 -1.10 -0.79
N GLY A 106 -2.37 -2.20 -1.54
CA GLY A 106 -1.59 -2.46 -2.74
C GLY A 106 -1.78 -1.37 -3.80
N LEU A 107 -3.00 -0.87 -3.99
CA LEU A 107 -3.27 0.22 -4.91
C LEU A 107 -2.52 1.50 -4.51
N LEU A 108 -2.61 1.89 -3.23
CA LEU A 108 -1.94 3.09 -2.73
C LEU A 108 -0.42 2.96 -2.78
N ALA A 109 0.12 1.76 -2.52
CA ALA A 109 1.54 1.48 -2.68
C ALA A 109 1.96 1.60 -4.16
N ALA A 110 1.22 0.96 -5.06
CA ALA A 110 1.54 0.94 -6.49
C ALA A 110 1.58 2.34 -7.12
N VAL A 111 0.62 3.22 -6.80
CA VAL A 111 0.64 4.60 -7.35
C VAL A 111 1.84 5.42 -6.87
N VAL A 112 2.39 5.10 -5.69
CA VAL A 112 3.62 5.74 -5.20
C VAL A 112 4.87 5.08 -5.79
N GLN A 113 4.96 3.75 -5.79
CA GLN A 113 6.10 3.00 -6.33
C GLN A 113 6.31 3.28 -7.82
N GLN A 114 5.21 3.36 -8.58
CA GLN A 114 5.23 3.72 -10.01
C GLN A 114 5.37 5.23 -10.25
N ARG A 115 5.59 6.02 -9.18
CA ARG A 115 5.85 7.48 -9.23
C ARG A 115 4.74 8.30 -9.88
N LEU A 116 3.49 7.84 -9.80
CA LEU A 116 2.32 8.59 -10.26
C LEU A 116 1.94 9.70 -9.28
N THR A 117 2.27 9.51 -8.00
CA THR A 117 2.08 10.50 -6.94
C THR A 117 3.08 10.27 -5.80
N THR A 118 2.99 11.07 -4.73
CA THR A 118 3.79 10.94 -3.51
C THR A 118 2.90 10.68 -2.30
N PRO A 119 3.43 10.06 -1.23
CA PRO A 119 2.68 9.88 0.01
C PRO A 119 2.18 11.21 0.60
N ALA A 120 2.99 12.26 0.52
CA ALA A 120 2.65 13.59 0.99
C ALA A 120 1.47 14.20 0.20
N ALA A 121 1.46 14.04 -1.13
CA ALA A 121 0.34 14.49 -1.98
C ALA A 121 -0.95 13.72 -1.66
N LEU A 122 -0.86 12.39 -1.51
CA LEU A 122 -1.99 11.56 -1.07
C LEU A 122 -2.50 11.99 0.31
N ARG A 123 -1.61 12.29 1.26
CA ARG A 123 -1.97 12.75 2.61
C ARG A 123 -2.69 14.09 2.55
N GLN A 124 -2.16 15.06 1.78
CA GLN A 124 -2.81 16.36 1.58
C GLN A 124 -4.21 16.20 0.98
N GLN A 125 -4.35 15.33 -0.03
CA GLN A 125 -5.64 15.08 -0.65
C GLN A 125 -6.60 14.36 0.30
N LEU A 126 -6.14 13.37 1.07
CA LEU A 126 -6.93 12.67 2.07
C LEU A 126 -7.56 13.63 3.08
N GLU A 127 -6.81 14.65 3.51
CA GLU A 127 -7.30 15.65 4.46
C GLU A 127 -8.36 16.59 3.84
N ARG A 128 -8.33 16.78 2.51
CA ARG A 128 -9.37 17.52 1.76
C ARG A 128 -10.62 16.68 1.48
N MET A 129 -10.52 15.35 1.50
CA MET A 129 -11.61 14.42 1.18
C MET A 129 -12.45 14.03 2.41
N LYS A 130 -12.38 14.77 3.51
CA LYS A 130 -13.12 14.42 4.74
C LYS A 130 -14.64 14.56 4.54
N PRO A 131 -15.45 13.59 5.02
CA PRO A 131 -15.04 12.29 5.55
C PRO A 131 -14.74 11.29 4.43
N LEU A 132 -13.73 10.43 4.58
CA LEU A 132 -13.46 9.31 3.67
C LEU A 132 -13.42 7.99 4.44
N ARG A 133 -14.06 6.95 3.88
CA ARG A 133 -14.02 5.60 4.44
C ARG A 133 -12.56 5.15 4.60
N ARG A 134 -12.23 4.52 5.73
CA ARG A 134 -10.88 4.05 6.10
C ARG A 134 -9.81 5.15 6.26
N ALA A 135 -10.17 6.43 6.31
CA ALA A 135 -9.19 7.53 6.44
C ALA A 135 -8.16 7.35 7.57
N PRO A 136 -8.52 6.89 8.81
CA PRO A 136 -7.51 6.63 9.85
C PRO A 136 -6.45 5.60 9.42
N ARG A 137 -6.86 4.51 8.76
CA ARG A 137 -5.92 3.48 8.28
C ARG A 137 -5.05 3.99 7.15
N PHE A 138 -5.58 4.82 6.25
CA PHE A 138 -4.78 5.46 5.21
C PHE A 138 -3.73 6.41 5.77
N ARG A 139 -4.01 7.16 6.85
CA ARG A 139 -2.97 8.01 7.48
C ARG A 139 -1.80 7.20 8.03
N VAL A 140 -2.09 6.06 8.65
CA VAL A 140 -1.05 5.15 9.15
C VAL A 140 -0.23 4.63 7.96
N LEU A 141 -0.89 4.10 6.93
CA LEU A 141 -0.25 3.59 5.73
C LEU A 141 0.64 4.64 5.04
N LEU A 142 0.13 5.85 4.83
CA LEU A 142 0.89 6.93 4.18
C LEU A 142 2.08 7.40 5.04
N THR A 143 2.02 7.24 6.36
CA THR A 143 3.17 7.50 7.25
C THR A 143 4.25 6.44 7.10
N GLU A 144 3.86 5.18 6.89
CA GLU A 144 4.81 4.11 6.58
C GLU A 144 5.52 4.37 5.25
N PHE A 145 4.78 4.89 4.26
CA PHE A 145 5.30 5.19 2.92
C PHE A 145 6.36 6.30 2.92
N GLU A 146 6.27 7.26 3.85
CA GLU A 146 7.22 8.37 4.00
C GLU A 146 8.52 7.96 4.73
N GLY A 147 8.70 6.67 5.03
CA GLY A 147 9.86 6.18 5.78
C GLY A 147 9.68 6.22 7.30
N GLY A 148 8.52 6.67 7.80
CA GLY A 148 8.15 6.55 9.22
C GLY A 148 7.91 5.11 9.68
N ALA A 149 7.93 4.14 8.75
CA ALA A 149 7.75 2.72 9.03
C ALA A 149 8.78 2.17 10.00
N GLN A 150 10.06 2.57 9.89
CA GLN A 150 11.11 2.09 10.80
C GLN A 150 10.83 2.52 12.24
N SER A 151 10.52 3.80 12.46
CA SER A 151 10.18 4.32 13.79
C SER A 151 8.87 3.74 14.36
N LEU A 152 7.87 3.49 13.53
CA LEU A 152 6.60 2.87 13.96
C LEU A 152 6.77 1.38 14.28
N ALA A 153 7.45 0.63 13.41
CA ALA A 153 7.79 -0.77 13.65
C ALA A 153 8.62 -0.92 14.92
N GLU A 154 9.58 -0.03 15.15
CA GLU A 154 10.36 0.03 16.39
C GLU A 154 9.47 0.21 17.63
N VAL A 155 8.46 1.08 17.57
CA VAL A 155 7.50 1.27 18.67
C VAL A 155 6.62 0.03 18.86
N ASP A 156 6.10 -0.53 17.77
CA ASP A 156 5.23 -1.71 17.78
C ASP A 156 5.98 -2.95 18.33
N VAL A 157 7.27 -3.13 17.98
CA VAL A 157 8.12 -4.20 18.55
C VAL A 157 8.39 -3.98 20.03
N THR A 158 8.71 -2.75 20.46
CA THR A 158 8.89 -2.46 21.90
C THR A 158 7.64 -2.85 22.67
N ARG A 159 6.49 -2.41 22.17
CA ARG A 159 5.20 -2.64 22.79
C ARG A 159 4.88 -4.14 22.85
N MET A 160 5.08 -4.88 21.75
CA MET A 160 4.93 -6.34 21.75
C MET A 160 5.82 -6.99 22.82
N CYS A 161 7.10 -6.61 22.91
CA CYS A 161 7.98 -7.17 23.93
C CYS A 161 7.46 -6.91 25.35
N VAL A 162 7.00 -5.68 25.63
CA VAL A 162 6.43 -5.34 26.94
C VAL A 162 5.14 -6.11 27.22
N ASP A 163 4.18 -6.06 26.30
CA ASP A 163 2.84 -6.66 26.44
C ASP A 163 2.92 -8.18 26.64
N TYR A 164 3.89 -8.84 26.00
CA TYR A 164 4.08 -10.29 26.06
C TYR A 164 5.28 -10.72 26.90
N GLY A 165 5.86 -9.83 27.72
CA GLY A 165 6.93 -10.16 28.67
C GLY A 165 8.21 -10.74 28.04
N LEU A 166 8.54 -10.33 26.82
CA LEU A 166 9.77 -10.67 26.12
C LEU A 166 10.88 -9.66 26.48
N PRO A 167 12.16 -10.08 26.48
CA PRO A 167 13.28 -9.16 26.58
C PRO A 167 13.23 -8.12 25.47
N LEU A 168 13.68 -6.89 25.75
CA LEU A 168 13.79 -5.87 24.72
C LEU A 168 14.99 -6.19 23.80
N PRO A 169 14.84 -6.04 22.46
CA PRO A 169 15.93 -6.28 21.54
C PRO A 169 17.00 -5.19 21.64
N THR A 170 18.24 -5.58 21.36
CA THR A 170 19.25 -4.61 20.93
C THR A 170 18.97 -4.20 19.49
N ARG A 171 18.98 -2.91 19.19
CA ARG A 171 18.61 -2.36 17.87
C ARG A 171 19.81 -1.82 17.11
N GLN A 172 19.66 -1.78 15.78
CA GLN A 172 20.55 -1.07 14.84
C GLN A 172 22.05 -1.40 15.02
N LYS A 173 22.37 -2.66 15.34
CA LYS A 173 23.75 -3.10 15.52
C LYS A 173 24.44 -3.18 14.15
N ARG A 174 25.31 -2.22 13.84
CA ARG A 174 26.06 -2.19 12.56
C ARG A 174 26.98 -3.41 12.48
N ARG A 175 26.85 -4.26 11.46
CA ARG A 175 27.64 -5.49 11.30
C ARG A 175 28.05 -5.76 9.86
N LYS A 176 29.15 -6.48 9.66
CA LYS A 176 29.57 -6.94 8.34
C LYS A 176 28.90 -8.28 8.03
N ASP A 177 28.30 -8.40 6.86
CA ASP A 177 27.83 -9.69 6.33
C ASP A 177 29.01 -10.56 5.88
N ARG A 178 28.72 -11.78 5.38
CA ARG A 178 29.74 -12.70 4.84
C ARG A 178 30.55 -12.14 3.67
N SER A 179 30.05 -11.10 2.98
CA SER A 179 30.76 -10.39 1.91
C SER A 179 31.57 -9.17 2.42
N GLY A 180 31.56 -8.91 3.72
CA GLY A 180 32.25 -7.78 4.33
C GLY A 180 31.48 -6.45 4.29
N LYS A 181 30.23 -6.44 3.81
CA LYS A 181 29.40 -5.24 3.67
C LYS A 181 28.69 -4.92 4.99
N TRP A 182 28.69 -3.64 5.37
CA TRP A 182 27.96 -3.17 6.55
C TRP A 182 26.44 -3.30 6.34
N ARG A 183 25.76 -3.89 7.31
CA ARG A 183 24.31 -4.09 7.41
C ARG A 183 23.83 -3.72 8.80
N TYR A 184 22.56 -3.34 8.87
CA TYR A 184 21.84 -3.07 10.11
C TYR A 184 20.77 -4.14 10.22
N THR A 185 20.66 -4.74 11.40
CA THR A 185 19.56 -5.63 11.78
C THR A 185 18.61 -4.83 12.66
N ASP A 186 17.31 -5.00 12.46
CA ASP A 186 16.31 -4.19 13.15
C ASP A 186 16.25 -4.53 14.64
N CYS A 187 16.21 -5.83 14.96
CA CYS A 187 16.13 -6.34 16.33
C CYS A 187 17.04 -7.56 16.53
N GLU A 188 17.85 -7.58 17.58
CA GLU A 188 18.66 -8.74 17.98
C GLU A 188 18.45 -9.09 19.47
N TRP A 189 18.36 -10.39 19.76
CA TRP A 189 18.41 -10.95 21.11
C TRP A 189 19.52 -11.99 21.21
N GLU A 190 20.27 -11.96 22.31
CA GLU A 190 21.18 -13.03 22.68
C GLU A 190 20.37 -14.11 23.42
N LEU A 191 20.37 -15.33 22.89
CA LEU A 191 19.68 -16.47 23.47
C LEU A 191 20.54 -17.13 24.55
N PRO A 192 19.94 -17.83 25.54
CA PRO A 192 20.70 -18.48 26.63
C PRO A 192 21.73 -19.51 26.17
N ASP A 193 21.54 -20.11 24.99
CA ASP A 193 22.45 -21.10 24.41
C ASP A 193 23.58 -20.49 23.56
N GLY A 194 23.72 -19.16 23.58
CA GLY A 194 24.75 -18.42 22.86
C GLY A 194 24.41 -18.14 21.39
N ARG A 195 23.24 -18.56 20.90
CA ARG A 195 22.75 -18.14 19.57
C ARG A 195 22.24 -16.70 19.62
N VAL A 196 22.16 -16.06 18.46
CA VAL A 196 21.54 -14.74 18.29
C VAL A 196 20.27 -14.88 17.48
N LEU A 197 19.15 -14.50 18.05
CA LEU A 197 17.88 -14.35 17.34
C LEU A 197 17.83 -12.95 16.73
N VAL A 198 17.64 -12.87 15.43
CA VAL A 198 17.52 -11.63 14.66
C VAL A 198 16.10 -11.56 14.13
N MET A 199 15.43 -10.43 14.32
CA MET A 199 14.16 -10.13 13.66
C MET A 199 14.33 -8.92 12.75
N GLU A 200 13.95 -9.08 11.49
CA GLU A 200 13.88 -8.00 10.50
C GLU A 200 12.42 -7.67 10.23
N VAL A 201 12.09 -6.38 10.22
CA VAL A 201 10.72 -5.90 10.06
C VAL A 201 10.59 -5.19 8.72
N ASP A 202 9.92 -5.85 7.78
CA ASP A 202 9.68 -5.31 6.45
C ASP A 202 8.50 -4.33 6.48
N GLY A 203 8.76 -3.07 6.11
CA GLY A 203 7.70 -2.08 5.94
C GLY A 203 6.73 -2.44 4.81
N ALA A 204 5.52 -1.87 4.83
CA ALA A 204 4.48 -2.10 3.81
C ALA A 204 4.94 -1.83 2.35
N PHE A 205 6.02 -1.07 2.18
CA PHE A 205 6.66 -0.75 0.89
C PHE A 205 7.47 -1.89 0.27
N HIS A 206 7.76 -2.95 1.01
CA HIS A 206 8.57 -4.08 0.54
C HIS A 206 7.75 -5.20 -0.13
N MET A 207 6.45 -5.01 -0.38
CA MET A 207 5.61 -6.00 -1.07
C MET A 207 5.79 -6.04 -2.60
N ASP A 208 6.92 -5.55 -3.14
CA ASP A 208 7.27 -5.78 -4.54
C ASP A 208 8.03 -7.10 -4.68
N VAL A 209 7.38 -8.04 -5.38
CA VAL A 209 7.90 -9.37 -5.73
C VAL A 209 9.12 -9.28 -6.69
N GLU A 210 9.42 -8.10 -7.23
CA GLU A 210 10.46 -7.89 -8.25
C GLU A 210 11.92 -7.98 -7.75
N HIS A 211 12.16 -8.24 -6.46
CA HIS A 211 13.52 -8.45 -5.91
C HIS A 211 13.69 -9.79 -5.19
N TRP A 212 12.92 -10.82 -5.53
CA TRP A 212 12.98 -12.14 -4.88
C TRP A 212 14.40 -12.75 -4.86
N GLU A 213 15.17 -12.62 -5.95
CA GLU A 213 16.53 -13.19 -6.02
C GLU A 213 17.55 -12.41 -5.17
N ASP A 214 17.49 -11.08 -5.20
CA ASP A 214 18.30 -10.23 -4.33
C ASP A 214 17.96 -10.47 -2.85
N ASP A 215 16.69 -10.72 -2.56
CA ASP A 215 16.19 -11.02 -1.23
C ASP A 215 16.72 -12.38 -0.71
N ILE A 216 16.70 -13.42 -1.55
CA ILE A 216 17.31 -14.72 -1.24
C ILE A 216 18.83 -14.60 -1.05
N GLN A 217 19.53 -13.84 -1.91
CA GLN A 217 20.98 -13.62 -1.74
C GLN A 217 21.29 -12.84 -0.46
N ARG A 218 20.46 -11.84 -0.12
CA ARG A 218 20.56 -11.11 1.15
C ARG A 218 20.36 -12.04 2.35
N GLN A 219 19.38 -12.94 2.29
CA GLN A 219 19.03 -13.90 3.34
C GLN A 219 20.16 -14.90 3.62
N ARG A 220 20.80 -15.43 2.56
CA ARG A 220 21.96 -16.33 2.70
C ARG A 220 23.17 -15.63 3.33
N GLY A 221 23.33 -14.33 3.10
CA GLY A 221 24.42 -13.52 3.64
C GLY A 221 24.33 -13.28 5.16
N LEU A 222 23.13 -13.35 5.73
CA LEU A 222 22.84 -13.10 7.15
C LEU A 222 22.81 -14.38 8.00
N THR A 223 22.61 -15.54 7.36
CA THR A 223 22.51 -16.83 8.05
C THR A 223 23.91 -17.35 8.41
N THR A 224 24.24 -17.37 9.70
CA THR A 224 25.45 -18.00 10.25
C THR A 224 25.07 -19.11 11.23
N PRO A 225 25.95 -20.11 11.52
CA PRO A 225 25.59 -21.27 12.35
C PRO A 225 25.05 -20.95 13.76
N GLY A 226 25.32 -19.75 14.27
CA GLY A 226 24.81 -19.27 15.56
C GLY A 226 23.67 -18.26 15.45
N ARG A 227 23.05 -18.07 14.28
CA ARG A 227 21.99 -17.08 14.07
C ARG A 227 20.70 -17.71 13.57
N VAL A 228 19.60 -17.29 14.18
CA VAL A 228 18.24 -17.56 13.71
C VAL A 228 17.67 -16.23 13.24
N VAL A 229 17.21 -16.16 12.00
CA VAL A 229 16.62 -14.94 11.42
C VAL A 229 15.13 -15.16 11.21
N VAL A 230 14.32 -14.27 11.78
CA VAL A 230 12.87 -14.19 11.60
C VAL A 230 12.56 -12.92 10.83
N ARG A 231 11.67 -13.02 9.83
CA ARG A 231 11.15 -11.84 9.14
C ARG A 231 9.66 -11.75 9.39
N CYS A 232 9.21 -10.52 9.56
CA CYS A 232 7.80 -10.20 9.66
C CYS A 232 7.56 -8.84 9.02
N THR A 233 6.34 -8.59 8.61
CA THR A 233 5.92 -7.28 8.15
C THR A 233 5.61 -6.37 9.35
N SER A 234 5.74 -5.05 9.17
CA SER A 234 5.29 -4.07 10.17
C SER A 234 3.81 -4.26 10.55
N ARG A 235 3.03 -4.86 9.65
CA ARG A 235 1.63 -5.22 9.88
C ARG A 235 1.49 -6.39 10.85
N GLU A 236 2.26 -7.47 10.69
CA GLU A 236 2.20 -8.64 11.58
C GLU A 236 2.54 -8.24 13.03
N VAL A 237 3.56 -7.39 13.22
CA VAL A 237 3.91 -6.85 14.55
C VAL A 237 2.73 -6.08 15.16
N ARG A 238 1.96 -5.35 14.36
CA ARG A 238 0.88 -4.47 14.84
C ARG A 238 -0.45 -5.20 15.05
N ASP A 239 -0.85 -5.99 14.07
CA ASP A 239 -2.18 -6.59 13.98
C ASP A 239 -2.20 -7.99 14.63
N GLU A 240 -1.07 -8.70 14.60
CA GLU A 240 -0.94 -10.09 15.07
C GLU A 240 0.23 -10.30 16.06
N PRO A 241 0.47 -9.38 17.02
CA PRO A 241 1.65 -9.45 17.89
C PRO A 241 1.71 -10.72 18.76
N PHE A 242 0.57 -11.34 19.05
CA PHE A 242 0.50 -12.55 19.85
C PHE A 242 1.12 -13.76 19.14
N GLN A 243 0.92 -13.90 17.83
CA GLN A 243 1.49 -15.01 17.04
C GLN A 243 3.00 -14.84 16.96
N LEU A 244 3.44 -13.63 16.61
CA LEU A 244 4.86 -13.32 16.52
C LEU A 244 5.57 -13.52 17.86
N ALA A 245 4.97 -13.09 18.97
CA ALA A 245 5.51 -13.33 20.30
C ALA A 245 5.61 -14.83 20.65
N ALA A 246 4.63 -15.64 20.24
CA ALA A 246 4.65 -17.08 20.44
C ALA A 246 5.77 -17.75 19.62
N ASP A 247 5.96 -17.32 18.37
CA ASP A 247 7.04 -17.81 17.50
C ASP A 247 8.42 -17.47 18.08
N LEU A 248 8.63 -16.23 18.53
CA LEU A 248 9.88 -15.82 19.16
C LEU A 248 10.18 -16.64 20.43
N ARG A 249 9.16 -16.95 21.25
CA ARG A 249 9.31 -17.84 22.41
C ARG A 249 9.69 -19.25 22.02
N ALA A 250 9.05 -19.81 20.99
CA ALA A 250 9.36 -21.15 20.49
C ALA A 250 10.81 -21.25 19.99
N LEU A 251 11.38 -20.14 19.52
CA LEU A 251 12.79 -20.03 19.12
C LEU A 251 13.76 -19.85 20.30
N GLY A 252 13.28 -19.82 21.54
CA GLY A 252 14.08 -19.76 22.76
C GLY A 252 14.17 -18.37 23.40
N LEU A 253 13.40 -17.39 22.92
CA LEU A 253 13.30 -16.09 23.57
C LEU A 253 12.46 -16.21 24.85
N GLY A 254 13.13 -16.50 25.96
CA GLY A 254 12.51 -16.70 27.27
C GLY A 254 11.99 -15.40 27.90
N ALA A 255 11.09 -15.52 28.88
CA ALA A 255 10.68 -14.39 29.70
C ALA A 255 11.86 -13.82 30.49
N LEU A 256 11.87 -12.51 30.75
CA LEU A 256 12.84 -11.87 31.64
C LEU A 256 12.91 -12.67 32.96
N CYS A 257 14.07 -13.24 33.26
CA CYS A 257 14.36 -13.62 34.64
C CYS A 257 14.35 -12.34 35.46
N ALA A 258 13.43 -12.28 36.43
CA ALA A 258 13.33 -11.20 37.40
C ALA A 258 14.61 -11.06 38.24
#